data_AF-A0A1H3U8K7-F1
#
_entry.id   AF-A0A1H3U8K7-F1
#
_cell.length_a   1.000
_cell.length_b   1.000
_cell.length_c   1.000
_cell.angle_alpha   90.00
_cell.angle_beta   90.00
_cell.angle_gamma   90.00
#
_symmetry.space_group_name_H-M   'P 1'
#
loop_
_entity.id
_entity.type
_entity.pdbx_description
1 polymer ?
#
loop_
_entity_poly.entity_id
_entity_poly.type
_entity_poly.pdbx_seq_one_letter_code
_entity_poly.pdbx_strand_id
1 'polypeptide(L)'
;MNHYYWYSIWNLLNESLLAEQMVCSMSTQLFHVPETSDVKGNAEMHSHLVPASYHRVTAAGSAYRLSQGEFHESIVTTLIACVQKSLEEDADVKKWLFVMRGDVSGYYRQFIEQIIAWQQQAERTIAAAQQQLQFIGGDDKSNTTPREQPGY
;
A
#
# COMPACT_ATOMS: atom_id res chain seq x y z
N MET A 1 -16.17 -2.83 17.56
CA MET A 1 -15.74 -2.00 16.42
C MET A 1 -16.70 -2.23 15.26
N ASN A 2 -17.13 -1.18 14.54
CA ASN A 2 -18.21 -1.30 13.56
C ASN A 2 -17.70 -1.89 12.21
N HIS A 3 -18.36 -2.93 11.72
CA HIS A 3 -18.09 -3.64 10.45
C HIS A 3 -17.91 -2.70 9.25
N TYR A 4 -18.60 -1.56 9.21
CA TYR A 4 -18.48 -0.56 8.15
C TYR A 4 -17.07 0.08 8.07
N TYR A 5 -16.33 0.16 9.18
CA TYR A 5 -14.97 0.72 9.18
C TYR A 5 -13.97 -0.21 8.50
N TRP A 6 -13.99 -1.51 8.82
CA TRP A 6 -13.11 -2.48 8.18
C TRP A 6 -13.39 -2.63 6.70
N TYR A 7 -14.65 -2.54 6.32
CA TYR A 7 -15.06 -2.51 4.91
C TYR A 7 -14.48 -1.29 4.17
N SER A 8 -14.50 -0.11 4.79
CA SER A 8 -13.86 1.10 4.24
C SER A 8 -12.36 0.93 4.05
N ILE A 9 -11.65 0.42 5.08
CA ILE A 9 -10.21 0.15 5.02
C ILE A 9 -9.90 -0.86 3.92
N TRP A 10 -10.68 -1.93 3.83
CA TRP A 10 -10.55 -2.95 2.79
C TRP A 10 -10.72 -2.37 1.38
N ASN A 11 -11.70 -1.49 1.15
CA ASN A 11 -11.89 -0.83 -0.14
C ASN A 11 -10.68 0.04 -0.52
N LEU A 12 -10.17 0.84 0.40
CA LEU A 12 -8.97 1.67 0.16
C LEU A 12 -7.74 0.81 -0.18
N LEU A 13 -7.58 -0.32 0.49
CA LEU A 13 -6.50 -1.26 0.20
C LEU A 13 -6.67 -1.94 -1.16
N ASN A 14 -7.90 -2.27 -1.57
CA ASN A 14 -8.17 -2.81 -2.91
C ASN A 14 -7.93 -1.78 -4.01
N GLU A 15 -8.31 -0.52 -3.81
CA GLU A 15 -7.99 0.57 -4.75
C GLU A 15 -6.47 0.73 -4.89
N SER A 16 -5.75 0.63 -3.77
CA SER A 16 -4.30 0.68 -3.75
C SER A 16 -3.67 -0.51 -4.47
N LEU A 17 -4.20 -1.72 -4.25
CA LEU A 17 -3.76 -2.94 -4.92
C LEU A 17 -4.03 -2.91 -6.43
N LEU A 18 -5.18 -2.40 -6.86
CA LEU A 18 -5.47 -2.21 -8.28
C LEU A 18 -4.48 -1.22 -8.92
N ALA A 19 -4.18 -0.11 -8.25
CA ALA A 19 -3.21 0.85 -8.75
C ALA A 19 -1.80 0.25 -8.86
N GLU A 20 -1.37 -0.54 -7.88
CA GLU A 20 -0.09 -1.26 -7.92
C GLU A 20 -0.07 -2.33 -9.03
N GLN A 21 -1.18 -3.04 -9.26
CA GLN A 21 -1.28 -3.98 -10.40
C GLN A 21 -1.05 -3.27 -11.73
N MET A 22 -1.53 -2.03 -11.88
CA MET A 22 -1.24 -1.22 -13.07
C MET A 22 0.25 -0.85 -13.16
N VAL A 23 0.88 -0.46 -12.04
CA VAL A 23 2.33 -0.20 -11.99
C VAL A 23 3.11 -1.44 -12.42
N CYS A 24 2.85 -2.60 -11.80
CA CYS A 24 3.50 -3.87 -12.11
C CYS A 24 3.30 -4.28 -13.58
N SER A 25 2.07 -4.20 -14.08
CA SER A 25 1.74 -4.56 -15.46
C SER A 25 2.50 -3.69 -16.47
N MET A 26 2.41 -2.37 -16.32
CA MET A 26 3.00 -1.42 -17.26
C MET A 26 4.54 -1.41 -17.21
N SER A 27 5.14 -1.53 -16.02
CA SER A 27 6.60 -1.57 -15.89
C SER A 27 7.18 -2.89 -16.39
N THR A 28 6.51 -4.02 -16.15
CA THR A 28 6.92 -5.33 -16.69
C THR A 28 6.89 -5.32 -18.22
N GLN A 29 5.89 -4.67 -18.82
CA GLN A 29 5.79 -4.54 -20.29
C GLN A 29 7.08 -3.96 -20.91
N LEU A 30 7.79 -3.07 -20.22
CA LEU A 30 9.01 -2.43 -20.74
C LEU A 30 10.13 -3.43 -21.02
N PHE A 31 10.20 -4.54 -20.28
CA PHE A 31 11.17 -5.62 -20.55
C PHE A 31 10.88 -6.38 -21.85
N HIS A 32 9.66 -6.28 -22.37
CA HIS A 32 9.21 -6.97 -23.58
C HIS A 32 9.21 -6.08 -24.82
N VAL A 33 9.61 -4.82 -24.69
CA VAL A 33 9.76 -3.86 -25.79
C VAL A 33 11.25 -3.61 -26.01
N PRO A 34 11.81 -3.90 -27.19
CA PRO A 34 13.25 -3.79 -27.43
C PRO A 34 13.84 -2.43 -27.04
N GLU A 35 13.14 -1.34 -27.36
CA GLU A 35 13.55 0.05 -27.12
C GLU A 35 13.55 0.45 -25.64
N THR A 36 12.96 -0.36 -24.76
CA THR A 36 12.92 -0.10 -23.31
C THR A 36 13.40 -1.25 -22.46
N SER A 37 13.95 -2.29 -23.09
CA SER A 37 14.36 -3.52 -22.40
C SER A 37 15.49 -3.29 -21.37
N ASP A 38 16.25 -2.21 -21.53
CA ASP A 38 17.38 -1.81 -20.70
C ASP A 38 17.21 -0.46 -20.00
N VAL A 39 15.97 0.05 -19.87
CA VAL A 39 15.69 1.30 -19.16
C VAL A 39 16.24 1.23 -17.74
N LYS A 40 17.12 2.19 -17.41
CA LYS A 40 17.75 2.26 -16.09
C LYS A 40 16.70 2.42 -15.00
N GLY A 41 16.87 1.66 -13.91
CA GLY A 41 15.97 1.70 -12.77
C GLY A 41 14.78 0.75 -12.87
N ASN A 42 14.47 0.15 -14.04
CA ASN A 42 13.31 -0.74 -14.14
C ASN A 42 13.52 -2.01 -13.29
N ALA A 43 14.69 -2.63 -13.38
CA ALA A 43 15.02 -3.82 -12.58
C ALA A 43 15.09 -3.51 -11.08
N GLU A 44 15.69 -2.38 -10.70
CA GLU A 44 15.80 -1.94 -9.31
C GLU A 44 14.43 -1.59 -8.73
N MET A 45 13.57 -0.90 -9.47
CA MET A 45 12.17 -0.66 -9.08
C MET A 45 11.44 -1.97 -8.82
N HIS A 46 11.61 -2.99 -9.69
CA HIS A 46 10.97 -4.29 -9.51
C HIS A 46 11.42 -5.03 -8.25
N SER A 47 12.66 -4.81 -7.79
CA SER A 47 13.14 -5.38 -6.52
C SER A 47 12.36 -4.88 -5.29
N HIS A 48 11.75 -3.69 -5.40
CA HIS A 48 10.88 -3.09 -4.37
C HIS A 48 9.39 -3.34 -4.63
N LEU A 49 8.96 -3.46 -5.90
CA LEU A 49 7.56 -3.79 -6.21
C LEU A 49 7.13 -5.15 -5.66
N VAL A 50 8.00 -6.16 -5.70
CA VAL A 50 7.68 -7.50 -5.17
C VAL A 50 7.34 -7.47 -3.67
N PRO A 51 8.18 -6.90 -2.77
CA PRO A 51 7.83 -6.79 -1.37
C PRO A 51 6.64 -5.83 -1.12
N ALA A 52 6.51 -4.72 -1.87
CA ALA A 52 5.35 -3.84 -1.78
C ALA A 52 4.04 -4.63 -2.03
N SER A 53 3.99 -5.40 -3.12
CA SER A 53 2.84 -6.23 -3.47
C SER A 53 2.52 -7.31 -2.45
N TYR A 54 3.55 -8.00 -1.93
CA TYR A 54 3.34 -8.98 -0.86
C TYR A 54 2.65 -8.35 0.36
N HIS A 55 3.12 -7.19 0.79
CA HIS A 55 2.55 -6.48 1.94
C HIS A 55 1.15 -5.94 1.65
N ARG A 56 0.92 -5.36 0.48
CA ARG A 56 -0.38 -4.82 0.08
C ARG A 56 -1.46 -5.90 -0.02
N VAL A 57 -1.13 -7.06 -0.60
CA VAL A 57 -2.02 -8.24 -0.63
C VAL A 57 -2.32 -8.75 0.77
N THR A 58 -1.29 -8.85 1.62
CA THR A 58 -1.46 -9.32 3.01
C THR A 58 -2.33 -8.38 3.84
N ALA A 59 -2.14 -7.07 3.67
CA ALA A 59 -2.96 -6.04 4.29
C ALA A 59 -4.42 -6.14 3.83
N ALA A 60 -4.68 -6.22 2.52
CA ALA A 60 -6.03 -6.36 1.98
C ALA A 60 -6.75 -7.62 2.51
N GLY A 61 -6.05 -8.75 2.57
CA GLY A 61 -6.59 -9.99 3.15
C GLY A 61 -6.90 -9.88 4.64
N SER A 62 -6.04 -9.19 5.40
CA SER A 62 -6.25 -8.95 6.84
C SER A 62 -7.45 -8.04 7.10
N ALA A 63 -7.58 -6.95 6.33
CA ALA A 63 -8.73 -6.06 6.38
C ALA A 63 -10.03 -6.76 5.96
N TYR A 64 -9.98 -7.61 4.95
CA TYR A 64 -11.11 -8.44 4.54
C TYR A 64 -11.57 -9.36 5.69
N ARG A 65 -10.67 -10.11 6.32
CA ARG A 65 -10.99 -10.99 7.46
C ARG A 65 -11.67 -10.23 8.60
N LEU A 66 -11.12 -9.07 8.98
CA LEU A 66 -11.72 -8.19 9.99
C LEU A 66 -13.11 -7.69 9.55
N SER A 67 -13.27 -7.35 8.26
CA SER A 67 -14.57 -6.97 7.71
C SER A 67 -15.58 -8.11 7.79
N GLN A 68 -15.17 -9.37 7.72
CA GLN A 68 -16.07 -10.53 7.84
C GLN A 68 -16.34 -10.93 9.29
N GLY A 69 -15.87 -10.16 10.28
CA GLY A 69 -16.08 -10.42 11.70
C GLY A 69 -15.02 -11.32 12.34
N GLU A 70 -13.95 -11.69 11.62
CA GLU A 70 -12.83 -12.42 12.21
C GLU A 70 -11.92 -11.45 12.98
N PHE A 71 -12.20 -11.31 14.28
CA PHE A 71 -11.48 -10.41 15.17
C PHE A 71 -10.40 -11.13 15.98
N HIS A 72 -9.14 -10.77 15.72
CA HIS A 72 -8.01 -11.16 16.55
C HIS A 72 -6.93 -10.07 16.49
N GLU A 73 -6.31 -9.75 17.64
CA GLU A 73 -5.31 -8.67 17.74
C GLU A 73 -4.18 -8.85 16.73
N SER A 74 -3.67 -10.07 16.56
CA SER A 74 -2.62 -10.35 15.57
C SER A 74 -3.01 -10.05 14.12
N ILE A 75 -4.30 -10.08 13.77
CA ILE A 75 -4.78 -9.69 12.42
C ILE A 75 -4.66 -8.18 12.26
N VAL A 76 -5.04 -7.42 13.30
CA VAL A 76 -4.92 -5.95 13.31
C VAL A 76 -3.45 -5.54 13.28
N THR A 77 -2.60 -6.16 14.09
CA THR A 77 -1.14 -5.91 14.09
C THR A 77 -0.53 -6.22 12.72
N THR A 78 -0.91 -7.35 12.10
CA THR A 78 -0.43 -7.73 10.77
C THR A 78 -0.86 -6.73 9.71
N LEU A 79 -2.11 -6.30 9.73
CA LEU A 79 -2.65 -5.28 8.83
C LEU A 79 -1.84 -3.98 8.92
N ILE A 80 -1.66 -3.44 10.13
CA ILE A 80 -0.92 -2.19 10.35
C ILE A 80 0.53 -2.32 9.88
N ALA A 81 1.21 -3.41 10.25
CA ALA A 81 2.60 -3.64 9.87
C ALA A 81 2.77 -3.75 8.35
N CYS A 82 1.85 -4.43 7.66
CA CYS A 82 1.93 -4.57 6.20
C CYS A 82 1.60 -3.25 5.48
N VAL A 83 0.64 -2.46 5.97
CA VAL A 83 0.37 -1.12 5.43
C VAL A 83 1.62 -0.23 5.53
N GLN A 84 2.29 -0.23 6.69
CA GLN A 84 3.51 0.54 6.88
C GLN A 84 4.64 0.08 5.96
N LYS A 85 4.92 -1.22 5.89
CA LYS A 85 5.99 -1.75 5.03
C LYS A 85 5.74 -1.49 3.55
N SER A 86 4.48 -1.58 3.10
CA SER A 86 4.13 -1.24 1.72
C SER A 86 4.43 0.23 1.39
N LEU A 87 4.16 1.15 2.32
CA LEU A 87 4.51 2.58 2.16
C LEU A 87 6.02 2.83 2.16
N GLU A 88 6.78 2.07 2.96
CA GLU A 88 8.24 2.13 2.98
C GLU A 88 8.83 1.70 1.62
N GLU A 89 8.35 0.58 1.05
CA GLU A 89 8.77 0.11 -0.28
C GLU A 89 8.32 1.05 -1.42
N ASP A 90 7.11 1.63 -1.32
CA ASP A 90 6.58 2.60 -2.29
C ASP A 90 7.55 3.80 -2.48
N ALA A 91 8.27 4.20 -1.43
CA ALA A 91 9.24 5.29 -1.51
C ALA A 91 10.41 4.98 -2.46
N ASP A 92 10.91 3.74 -2.44
CA ASP A 92 11.98 3.31 -3.36
C ASP A 92 11.44 3.00 -4.76
N VAL A 93 10.23 2.44 -4.89
CA VAL A 93 9.55 2.32 -6.20
C VAL A 93 9.45 3.68 -6.89
N LYS A 94 8.97 4.69 -6.17
CA LYS A 94 8.85 6.06 -6.68
C LYS A 94 10.19 6.66 -7.09
N LYS A 95 11.22 6.47 -6.27
CA LYS A 95 12.58 6.92 -6.57
C LYS A 95 13.07 6.34 -7.90
N TRP A 96 12.90 5.04 -8.11
CA TRP A 96 13.35 4.39 -9.35
C TRP A 96 12.49 4.76 -10.56
N LEU A 97 11.19 4.98 -10.40
CA LEU A 97 10.36 5.53 -11.47
C LEU A 97 10.85 6.90 -11.95
N PHE A 98 11.39 7.74 -11.06
CA PHE A 98 11.99 9.01 -11.46
C PHE A 98 13.32 8.83 -12.21
N VAL A 99 14.10 7.80 -11.88
CA VAL A 99 15.30 7.40 -12.65
C VAL A 99 14.88 6.96 -14.06
N MET A 100 13.91 6.06 -14.16
CA MET A 100 13.37 5.58 -15.45
C MET A 100 12.89 6.74 -16.32
N ARG A 101 12.13 7.68 -15.74
CA ARG A 101 11.62 8.87 -16.46
C ARG A 101 12.75 9.74 -17.00
N GLY A 102 13.88 9.81 -16.31
CA GLY A 102 15.06 10.57 -16.74
C GLY A 102 15.87 9.88 -17.83
N ASP A 103 15.76 8.56 -17.95
CA ASP A 103 16.51 7.73 -18.89
C ASP A 103 15.86 7.67 -20.28
N VAL A 104 14.53 7.81 -20.35
CA VAL A 104 13.76 7.74 -21.60
C VAL A 104 13.31 9.12 -22.12
N SER A 105 12.97 9.18 -23.41
CA SER A 105 12.43 10.39 -24.06
C SER A 105 11.19 10.09 -24.92
N GLY A 106 10.53 11.14 -25.40
CA GLY A 106 9.38 11.03 -26.29
C GLY A 106 8.22 10.23 -25.69
N TYR A 107 7.70 9.27 -26.47
CA TYR A 107 6.56 8.43 -26.09
C TYR A 107 6.80 7.66 -24.78
N TYR A 108 7.98 7.05 -24.62
CA TYR A 108 8.26 6.24 -23.43
C TYR A 108 8.33 7.07 -22.16
N ARG A 109 8.76 8.34 -22.25
CA ARG A 109 8.69 9.24 -21.10
C ARG A 109 7.25 9.46 -20.63
N GLN A 110 6.33 9.69 -21.57
CA GLN A 110 4.90 9.85 -21.24
C GLN A 110 4.30 8.54 -20.69
N PHE A 111 4.78 7.39 -21.16
CA PHE A 111 4.40 6.10 -20.61
C PHE A 111 4.87 5.94 -19.15
N ILE A 112 6.12 6.27 -18.83
CA ILE A 112 6.61 6.27 -17.43
C ILE A 112 5.83 7.27 -16.57
N GLU A 113 5.46 8.43 -17.09
CA GLU A 113 4.64 9.41 -16.36
C GLU A 113 3.25 8.84 -16.02
N GLN A 114 2.67 7.99 -16.85
CA GLN A 114 1.44 7.26 -16.51
C GLN A 114 1.67 6.23 -15.40
N ILE A 115 2.79 5.51 -15.41
CA ILE A 115 3.17 4.59 -14.32
C ILE A 115 3.32 5.36 -13.00
N ILE A 116 3.97 6.53 -13.03
CA ILE A 116 4.10 7.42 -11.86
C ILE A 116 2.72 7.85 -11.34
N ALA A 117 1.76 8.18 -12.22
CA ALA A 117 0.41 8.55 -11.79
C ALA A 117 -0.31 7.39 -11.07
N TRP A 118 -0.14 6.15 -11.56
CA TRP A 118 -0.63 4.94 -10.88
C TRP A 118 0.06 4.72 -9.54
N GLN A 119 1.38 4.86 -9.45
CA GLN A 119 2.11 4.75 -8.19
C GLN A 119 1.61 5.78 -7.16
N GLN A 120 1.37 7.02 -7.58
CA GLN A 120 0.80 8.04 -6.70
C GLN A 120 -0.62 7.70 -6.25
N GLN A 121 -1.43 7.04 -7.09
CA GLN A 121 -2.75 6.55 -6.67
C GLN A 121 -2.63 5.43 -5.63
N ALA A 122 -1.68 4.51 -5.82
CA ALA A 122 -1.38 3.45 -4.87
C ALA A 122 -0.96 4.05 -3.51
N GLU A 123 -0.03 4.99 -3.49
CA GLU A 123 0.44 5.71 -2.29
C GLU A 123 -0.70 6.46 -1.59
N ARG A 124 -1.52 7.22 -2.33
CA ARG A 124 -2.61 8.01 -1.74
C ARG A 124 -3.65 7.14 -1.03
N THR A 125 -4.05 6.05 -1.66
CA THR A 125 -5.11 5.18 -1.15
C THR A 125 -4.65 4.34 0.04
N ILE A 126 -3.41 3.83 0.03
CA ILE A 126 -2.86 3.13 1.20
C ILE A 126 -2.58 4.08 2.37
N ALA A 127 -2.15 5.32 2.11
CA ALA A 127 -2.01 6.33 3.15
C ALA A 127 -3.36 6.71 3.78
N ALA A 128 -4.43 6.79 2.99
CA ALA A 128 -5.78 6.97 3.51
C ALA A 128 -6.22 5.79 4.39
N ALA A 129 -5.91 4.55 3.99
CA ALA A 129 -6.15 3.37 4.83
C ALA A 129 -5.36 3.43 6.15
N GLN A 130 -4.09 3.85 6.09
CA GLN A 130 -3.24 4.04 7.27
C GLN A 130 -3.82 5.08 8.24
N GLN A 131 -4.30 6.20 7.72
CA GLN A 131 -4.95 7.23 8.55
C GLN A 131 -6.18 6.66 9.27
N GLN A 132 -7.03 5.88 8.59
CA GLN A 132 -8.17 5.22 9.22
C GLN A 132 -7.75 4.23 10.32
N LEU A 133 -6.64 3.50 10.12
CA LEU A 133 -6.09 2.58 11.11
C LEU A 133 -5.55 3.29 12.37
N GLN A 134 -5.02 4.51 12.23
CA GLN A 134 -4.50 5.28 13.38
C GLN A 134 -5.62 5.71 14.34
N PHE A 135 -6.81 6.03 13.84
CA PHE A 135 -7.97 6.32 14.68
C PHE A 135 -8.41 5.10 15.50
N ILE A 136 -8.28 3.90 14.91
CA ILE A 136 -8.62 2.63 15.58
C ILE A 136 -7.64 2.32 16.72
N GLY A 137 -6.34 2.53 16.52
CA GLY A 137 -5.33 2.33 17.58
C GLY A 137 -5.32 3.42 18.67
N GLY A 138 -5.94 4.57 18.40
CA GLY A 138 -6.05 5.70 19.33
C GLY A 138 -7.22 5.58 20.31
N ASP A 139 -8.36 5.09 19.86
CA ASP A 139 -9.56 4.94 20.70
C ASP A 139 -9.38 3.91 21.83
N ASP A 140 -8.58 2.85 21.60
CA ASP A 140 -8.32 1.80 22.59
C ASP A 140 -7.48 2.30 23.80
N LYS A 141 -6.74 3.40 23.66
CA LYS A 141 -5.94 3.99 24.76
C LYS A 141 -6.72 4.95 25.65
N SER A 142 -7.95 5.31 25.30
CA SER A 142 -8.78 6.25 26.06
C SER A 142 -9.67 5.58 27.13
N ASN A 143 -9.74 4.25 27.17
CA ASN A 143 -10.66 3.50 28.04
C ASN A 143 -9.98 2.70 29.17
N THR A 144 -8.68 2.86 29.41
CA THR A 144 -7.98 2.23 30.54
C THR A 144 -7.65 3.25 31.63
N THR A 145 -8.67 3.83 32.24
CA THR A 145 -8.55 4.43 33.58
C THR A 145 -9.28 3.51 34.56
N PRO A 146 -8.59 2.84 35.49
CA PRO A 146 -9.27 2.03 36.51
C PRO A 146 -10.21 2.94 37.32
N ARG A 147 -11.51 2.62 37.34
CA ARG A 147 -12.40 3.20 38.34
C ARG A 147 -11.97 2.66 39.70
N GLU A 148 -11.35 3.50 40.51
CA GLU A 148 -11.22 3.25 41.95
C GLU A 148 -12.61 2.99 42.53
N GLN A 149 -12.82 1.79 43.07
CA GLN A 149 -13.96 1.50 43.91
C GLN A 149 -13.64 2.02 45.32
N PRO A 150 -14.46 2.89 45.93
CA PRO A 150 -14.33 3.17 47.35
C PRO A 150 -14.74 1.91 48.13
N GLY A 151 -13.79 1.41 48.93
CA GLY A 151 -14.01 0.30 49.86
C GLY A 151 -15.00 0.66 50.97
N TYR A 152 -15.59 -0.40 51.54
CA TYR A 152 -16.47 -0.40 52.71
C TYR A 152 -15.87 0.29 53.94
#